data_AF-A0A7C6MC56-F1
#
_entry.id   AF-A0A7C6MC56-F1
#
_cell.length_a   1.000
_cell.length_b   1.000
_cell.length_c   1.000
_cell.angle_alpha   90.00
_cell.angle_beta   90.00
_cell.angle_gamma   90.00
#
_symmetry.space_group_name_H-M   'P 1'
#
loop_
_entity.id
_entity.type
_entity.pdbx_description
1 polymer ?
#
loop_
_entity_poly.entity_id
_entity_poly.type
_entity_poly.pdbx_seq_one_letter_code
_entity_poly.pdbx_strand_id
1 'polypeptide(L)'
;MIRKLLTAAGLIFAGALVFANEGSVSPEAATSSVAGIKYLSAAIAVGIACIAGGMAVGRIGAAAMGAMSENAELSGKALPFVGLAEGICLWGFLVALLILLF
;
A
#
# COMPACT_ATOMS: atom_id res chain seq x y z
N MET A 1 -10.72 -19.37 -9.29
CA MET A 1 -10.78 -18.15 -8.46
C MET A 1 -10.67 -18.46 -6.96
N ILE A 2 -11.49 -19.37 -6.42
CA ILE A 2 -11.51 -19.77 -5.00
C ILE A 2 -10.14 -20.16 -4.41
N ARG A 3 -9.31 -20.93 -5.14
CA ARG A 3 -8.00 -21.38 -4.65
C ARG A 3 -7.00 -20.24 -4.42
N LYS A 4 -7.03 -19.21 -5.28
CA LYS A 4 -6.16 -18.02 -5.17
C LYS A 4 -6.58 -17.11 -4.00
N LEU A 5 -7.89 -17.07 -3.73
CA LEU A 5 -8.45 -16.33 -2.59
C LEU A 5 -8.08 -16.99 -1.25
N LEU A 6 -8.14 -18.33 -1.20
CA LEU A 6 -7.79 -19.09 0.00
C LEU A 6 -6.30 -18.98 0.35
N THR A 7 -5.41 -19.00 -0.64
CA THR A 7 -3.96 -18.80 -0.42
C THR A 7 -3.62 -17.38 0.00
N ALA A 8 -4.33 -16.37 -0.54
CA ALA A 8 -4.14 -14.98 -0.13
C ALA A 8 -4.61 -14.75 1.33
N ALA A 9 -5.77 -15.30 1.70
CA ALA A 9 -6.29 -15.23 3.06
C ALA A 9 -5.36 -15.95 4.07
N GLY A 10 -4.81 -17.12 3.70
CA GLY A 10 -3.85 -17.84 4.53
C GLY A 10 -2.54 -17.09 4.76
N LEU A 11 -2.04 -16.38 3.73
CA LEU A 11 -0.81 -15.57 3.84
C LEU A 11 -1.01 -14.35 4.74
N ILE A 12 -2.19 -13.72 4.68
CA ILE A 12 -2.56 -12.60 5.56
C ILE A 12 -2.69 -13.07 7.02
N PHE A 13 -3.32 -14.24 7.25
CA PHE A 13 -3.51 -14.80 8.58
C PHE A 13 -2.19 -15.25 9.23
N ALA A 14 -1.27 -15.82 8.46
CA ALA A 14 0.07 -16.17 8.95
C ALA A 14 0.90 -14.94 9.35
N GLY A 15 0.77 -13.84 8.61
CA GLY A 15 1.41 -12.57 8.95
C GLY A 15 0.93 -12.02 10.30
N ALA A 16 -0.37 -12.15 10.62
CA ALA A 16 -0.93 -11.69 11.87
C ALA A 16 -0.41 -12.45 13.11
N LEU A 17 -0.14 -13.75 12.97
CA LEU A 17 0.38 -14.58 14.08
C LEU A 17 1.83 -14.24 14.47
N VAL A 18 2.63 -13.73 13.55
CA VAL A 18 4.03 -13.33 13.82
C VAL A 18 4.12 -12.09 14.73
N PHE A 19 3.10 -11.22 14.69
CA PHE A 19 3.05 -10.00 15.52
C PHE A 19 2.41 -10.21 16.91
N ALA A 20 1.91 -11.40 17.21
CA ALA A 20 1.25 -11.71 18.49
C ALA A 20 2.23 -12.12 19.62
N ASN A 21 3.55 -12.09 19.38
CA ASN A 21 4.53 -12.47 20.38
C ASN A 21 4.81 -11.32 21.37
N GLU A 22 4.10 -11.32 22.49
CA GLU A 22 4.37 -10.47 23.65
C GLU A 22 5.60 -10.99 24.42
N GLY A 23 6.80 -10.74 23.87
CA GLY A 23 8.05 -10.98 24.59
C GLY A 23 8.25 -9.96 25.70
N SER A 24 8.55 -10.40 26.93
CA SER A 24 8.91 -9.54 28.05
C SER A 24 10.25 -8.83 27.79
N VAL A 25 10.21 -7.55 27.42
CA VAL A 25 11.42 -6.73 27.13
C VAL A 25 11.66 -5.72 28.26
N SER A 26 12.89 -5.68 28.78
CA SER A 26 13.37 -4.70 29.77
C SER A 26 13.21 -3.25 29.30
N PRO A 27 12.94 -2.27 30.19
CA PRO A 27 12.52 -0.92 29.83
C PRO A 27 13.49 -0.11 28.94
N GLU A 28 14.81 -0.24 29.10
CA GLU A 28 15.78 0.40 28.18
C GLU A 28 15.83 -0.23 26.77
N ALA A 29 15.67 -1.56 26.67
CA ALA A 29 15.62 -2.27 25.39
C ALA A 29 14.26 -2.08 24.68
N ALA A 30 13.19 -1.87 25.45
CA ALA A 30 11.86 -1.61 24.93
C ALA A 30 11.83 -0.29 24.13
N THR A 31 12.49 0.77 24.64
CA THR A 31 12.47 2.10 23.99
C THR A 31 13.15 2.10 22.62
N SER A 32 14.26 1.38 22.46
CA SER A 32 14.97 1.23 21.17
C SER A 32 14.22 0.31 20.20
N SER A 33 13.57 -0.74 20.71
CA SER A 33 12.73 -1.63 19.89
C SER A 33 11.49 -0.92 19.32
N VAL A 34 10.85 -0.02 20.10
CA VAL A 34 9.66 0.73 19.67
C VAL A 34 9.99 1.68 18.52
N ALA A 35 11.15 2.34 18.54
CA ALA A 35 11.59 3.18 17.42
C ALA A 35 11.85 2.36 16.14
N GLY A 36 12.48 1.20 16.26
CA GLY A 36 12.72 0.30 15.11
C GLY A 36 11.41 -0.23 14.50
N ILE A 37 10.46 -0.64 15.35
CA ILE A 37 9.13 -1.09 14.92
C ILE A 37 8.37 0.03 14.21
N LYS A 38 8.47 1.29 14.68
CA LYS A 38 7.86 2.46 14.02
C LYS A 38 8.37 2.63 12.59
N TYR A 39 9.69 2.61 12.38
CA TYR A 39 10.27 2.77 11.04
C TYR A 39 9.93 1.60 10.11
N LEU A 40 9.93 0.37 10.62
CA LEU A 40 9.56 -0.81 9.84
C LEU A 40 8.08 -0.75 9.43
N SER A 41 7.20 -0.35 10.34
CA SER A 41 5.75 -0.21 10.08
C SER A 41 5.49 0.85 9.02
N ALA A 42 6.17 2.00 9.10
CA ALA A 42 6.07 3.07 8.09
C ALA A 42 6.55 2.60 6.70
N ALA A 43 7.68 1.87 6.64
CA ALA A 43 8.21 1.34 5.39
C ALA A 43 7.26 0.32 4.73
N ILE A 44 6.67 -0.58 5.52
CA ILE A 44 5.72 -1.57 5.02
C ILE A 44 4.42 -0.91 4.52
N ALA A 45 3.90 0.09 5.25
CA ALA A 45 2.68 0.81 4.87
C ALA A 45 2.81 1.48 3.49
N VAL A 46 3.91 2.22 3.27
CA VAL A 46 4.19 2.85 1.97
C VAL A 46 4.54 1.83 0.90
N GLY A 47 5.36 0.83 1.22
CA GLY A 47 5.79 -0.18 0.25
C GLY A 47 4.62 -0.93 -0.38
N ILE A 48 3.68 -1.41 0.45
CA ILE A 48 2.50 -2.13 -0.04
C ILE A 48 1.57 -1.20 -0.82
N ALA A 49 1.35 0.03 -0.34
CA ALA A 49 0.49 1.00 -1.02
C ALA A 49 1.03 1.37 -2.41
N CYS A 50 2.34 1.59 -2.54
CA CYS A 50 2.99 1.90 -3.82
C CYS A 50 2.92 0.74 -4.81
N ILE A 51 3.06 -0.51 -4.35
CA ILE A 51 2.92 -1.69 -5.21
C ILE A 51 1.47 -1.81 -5.73
N ALA A 52 0.49 -1.68 -4.84
CA ALA A 52 -0.92 -1.74 -5.21
C ALA A 52 -1.32 -0.60 -6.17
N GLY A 53 -0.88 0.62 -5.88
CA GLY A 53 -1.14 1.80 -6.71
C GLY A 53 -0.47 1.73 -8.07
N GLY A 54 0.79 1.31 -8.14
CA GLY A 54 1.48 1.10 -9.41
C GLY A 54 0.77 0.09 -10.31
N MET A 55 0.26 -1.01 -9.73
CA MET A 55 -0.53 -2.00 -10.47
C MET A 55 -1.88 -1.44 -10.97
N ALA A 56 -2.55 -0.60 -10.18
CA ALA A 56 -3.81 0.03 -10.57
C ALA A 56 -3.62 1.09 -11.65
N VAL A 57 -2.71 2.04 -11.41
CA VAL A 57 -2.37 3.14 -12.32
C VAL A 57 -1.85 2.60 -13.65
N GLY A 58 -1.03 1.54 -13.65
CA GLY A 58 -0.54 0.92 -14.88
C GLY A 58 -1.66 0.38 -15.78
N ARG A 59 -2.70 -0.23 -15.19
CA ARG A 59 -3.86 -0.74 -15.95
C ARG A 59 -4.77 0.38 -16.44
N ILE A 60 -5.05 1.34 -15.58
CA ILE A 60 -5.95 2.47 -15.89
C ILE A 60 -5.28 3.37 -16.93
N GLY A 61 -3.98 3.63 -16.79
CA GLY A 61 -3.19 4.38 -17.76
C GLY A 61 -3.13 3.72 -19.13
N ALA A 62 -2.92 2.41 -19.20
CA ALA A 62 -2.93 1.67 -20.47
C ALA A 62 -4.30 1.77 -21.19
N ALA A 63 -5.41 1.62 -20.44
CA ALA A 63 -6.75 1.78 -20.98
C ALA A 63 -7.05 3.22 -21.41
N ALA A 64 -6.62 4.20 -20.63
CA ALA A 64 -6.76 5.62 -20.94
C ALA A 64 -6.04 5.99 -22.25
N MET A 65 -4.77 5.57 -22.41
CA MET A 65 -3.98 5.85 -23.62
C MET A 65 -4.60 5.20 -24.87
N GLY A 66 -5.14 3.98 -24.75
CA GLY A 66 -5.85 3.32 -25.85
C GLY A 66 -7.17 4.01 -26.24
N ALA A 67 -7.90 4.56 -25.27
CA ALA A 67 -9.10 5.35 -25.57
C ALA A 67 -8.75 6.72 -26.19
N MET A 68 -7.67 7.35 -25.73
CA MET A 68 -7.16 8.61 -26.27
C MET A 68 -6.64 8.46 -27.71
N SER A 69 -6.11 7.29 -28.09
CA SER A 69 -5.65 7.07 -29.47
C SER A 69 -6.80 6.99 -30.48
N GLU A 70 -7.98 6.53 -30.05
CA GLU A 70 -9.19 6.50 -30.89
C GLU A 70 -9.88 7.87 -30.96
N ASN A 71 -9.97 8.58 -29.84
CA ASN A 71 -10.56 9.92 -29.79
C ASN A 71 -9.86 10.78 -28.73
N ALA A 72 -9.12 11.79 -29.18
CA ALA A 72 -8.40 12.69 -28.29
C ALA A 72 -9.31 13.50 -27.34
N GLU A 73 -10.59 13.70 -27.70
CA GLU A 73 -11.56 14.38 -26.84
C GLU A 73 -11.87 13.60 -25.54
N LEU A 74 -11.66 12.27 -25.53
CA LEU A 74 -11.77 11.46 -24.31
C LEU A 74 -10.64 11.70 -23.30
N SER A 75 -9.55 12.39 -23.70
CA SER A 75 -8.43 12.72 -22.81
C SER A 75 -8.88 13.44 -21.54
N GLY A 76 -9.79 14.42 -21.69
CA GLY A 76 -10.31 15.21 -20.58
C GLY A 76 -11.12 14.40 -19.56
N LYS A 77 -11.69 13.26 -19.97
CA LYS A 77 -12.41 12.34 -19.07
C LYS A 77 -11.51 11.25 -18.51
N ALA A 78 -10.49 10.83 -19.26
CA ALA A 78 -9.62 9.72 -18.90
C ALA A 78 -8.50 10.10 -17.90
N LEU A 79 -7.89 11.29 -18.04
CA LEU A 79 -6.81 11.76 -17.15
C LEU A 79 -7.23 11.82 -15.66
N PRO A 80 -8.42 12.32 -15.30
CA PRO A 80 -8.86 12.33 -13.89
C PRO A 80 -8.95 10.93 -13.27
N PHE A 81 -9.32 9.89 -14.02
CA PHE A 81 -9.39 8.52 -13.48
C PHE A 81 -8.00 7.94 -13.17
N VAL A 82 -7.00 8.28 -13.99
CA VAL A 82 -5.60 7.91 -13.72
C VAL A 82 -5.10 8.62 -12.47
N GLY A 83 -5.39 9.92 -12.32
CA GLY A 83 -5.03 10.68 -11.12
C GLY A 83 -5.75 10.20 -9.86
N LEU A 84 -7.02 9.82 -9.95
CA LEU A 84 -7.77 9.26 -8.83
C LEU A 84 -7.18 7.91 -8.38
N ALA A 85 -6.65 7.12 -9.31
CA ALA A 85 -5.98 5.87 -9.00
C ALA A 85 -4.63 6.04 -8.25
N GLU A 86 -3.90 7.13 -8.51
CA GLU A 86 -2.67 7.46 -7.80
C GLU A 86 -2.91 7.74 -6.31
N GLY A 87 -4.13 8.17 -5.95
CA GLY A 87 -4.52 8.50 -4.59
C GLY A 87 -4.24 7.37 -3.57
N ILE A 88 -4.19 6.11 -4.01
CA ILE A 88 -3.87 4.98 -3.12
C ILE A 88 -2.42 5.04 -2.60
N CYS A 89 -1.48 5.49 -3.42
CA CYS A 89 -0.08 5.71 -3.02
C CYS A 89 0.01 6.87 -2.04
N LEU A 90 -0.71 7.97 -2.32
CA LEU A 90 -0.71 9.15 -1.46
C LEU A 90 -1.33 8.87 -0.09
N TRP A 91 -2.36 8.02 -0.03
CA TRP A 91 -2.94 7.58 1.25
C TRP A 91 -1.96 6.73 2.06
N GLY A 92 -1.23 5.81 1.42
CA GLY A 92 -0.17 5.03 2.09
C GLY A 92 0.99 5.90 2.58
N PHE A 93 1.40 6.88 1.78
CA PHE A 93 2.38 7.88 2.17
C PHE A 93 1.92 8.73 3.36
N LEU A 94 0.67 9.19 3.35
CA LEU A 94 0.06 9.91 4.47
C LEU A 94 0.11 9.08 5.76
N VAL A 95 -0.26 7.80 5.70
CA VAL A 95 -0.22 6.90 6.87
C VAL A 95 1.21 6.72 7.39
N ALA A 96 2.20 6.56 6.52
CA ALA A 96 3.59 6.49 6.98
C ALA A 96 4.07 7.78 7.62
N LEU A 97 3.67 8.96 7.10
CA LEU A 97 3.96 10.23 7.75
C LEU A 97 3.33 10.31 9.14
N LEU A 98 2.08 9.86 9.29
CA LEU A 98 1.41 9.80 10.60
C LEU A 98 2.16 8.89 11.58
N ILE A 99 2.65 7.73 11.14
CA ILE A 99 3.43 6.79 11.98
C ILE A 99 4.80 7.39 12.39
N LEU A 100 5.40 8.22 11.54
CA LEU A 100 6.67 8.87 11.85
C LEU A 100 6.50 10.06 12.80
N LEU A 101 5.40 10.81 12.65
CA LEU A 101 5.14 12.03 13.41
C LEU A 101 4.57 11.73 14.81
N PHE A 102 3.76 10.67 14.94
CA PHE A 102 3.11 10.27 16.20
C PHE A 102 3.68 8.95 16.73
#